data_AF-L8MB40-F1
#
_entry.id   AF-L8MB40-F1
#
_cell.length_a   1.000
_cell.length_b   1.000
_cell.length_c   1.000
_cell.angle_alpha   90.00
_cell.angle_beta   90.00
_cell.angle_gamma   90.00
#
_symmetry.space_group_name_H-M   'P 1'
#
loop_
_entity.id
_entity.type
_entity.pdbx_description
1 polymer ?
#
loop_
_entity_poly.entity_id
_entity_poly.type
_entity_poly.pdbx_seq_one_letter_code
_entity_poly.pdbx_strand_id
1 'polypeptide(L)'
;MEFFQSILYLVLNYQTCSLRDIFIACVDGLTGFPEAIETVFPQTRVQLCIVHLVRNSLKYVSYKDRKAVAADLKKVYGANTESEAEQALVEFGESWDQQYPTIAKS
;
A
#
# COMPACT_ATOMS: atom_id res chain seq x y z
N MET A 1 -20.46 5.43 11.90
CA MET A 1 -21.11 4.13 11.64
C MET A 1 -21.51 3.97 10.16
N GLU A 2 -22.14 4.97 9.53
CA GLU A 2 -22.55 4.94 8.11
C GLU A 2 -21.45 4.48 7.12
N PHE A 3 -20.23 5.02 7.25
CA PHE A 3 -19.12 4.69 6.35
C PHE A 3 -18.69 3.22 6.45
N PHE A 4 -18.58 2.67 7.65
CA PHE A 4 -18.21 1.27 7.87
C PHE A 4 -19.31 0.32 7.33
N GLN A 5 -20.58 0.66 7.55
CA GLN A 5 -21.71 -0.11 7.05
C GLN A 5 -21.70 -0.23 5.51
N SER A 6 -21.36 0.86 4.82
CA SER A 6 -21.27 0.89 3.35
C SER A 6 -20.14 0.01 2.81
N ILE A 7 -18.98 0.03 3.47
CA ILE A 7 -17.82 -0.80 3.08
C ILE A 7 -18.13 -2.28 3.33
N LEU A 8 -18.69 -2.60 4.49
CA LEU A 8 -19.09 -3.97 4.82
C LEU A 8 -20.09 -4.51 3.80
N TYR A 9 -21.07 -3.71 3.39
CA TYR A 9 -22.02 -4.10 2.34
C TYR A 9 -21.33 -4.36 0.99
N LEU A 10 -20.36 -3.54 0.60
CA LEU A 10 -19.55 -3.76 -0.60
C LEU A 10 -18.79 -5.09 -0.53
N VAL A 11 -18.15 -5.38 0.61
CA VAL A 11 -17.37 -6.61 0.78
C VAL A 11 -18.27 -7.85 0.79
N LEU A 12 -19.43 -7.77 1.45
CA LEU A 12 -20.44 -8.83 1.46
C LEU A 12 -20.97 -9.16 0.05
N ASN A 13 -21.09 -8.15 -0.82
CA ASN A 13 -21.53 -8.37 -2.19
C ASN A 13 -20.60 -9.33 -2.97
N TYR A 14 -19.30 -9.32 -2.67
CA TYR A 14 -18.36 -10.27 -3.28
C TYR A 14 -18.70 -11.73 -2.97
N GLN A 15 -19.14 -12.05 -1.74
CA GLN A 15 -19.60 -13.39 -1.40
C GLN A 15 -20.89 -13.77 -2.12
N THR A 16 -21.86 -12.84 -2.19
CA THR A 16 -23.12 -13.08 -2.91
C THR A 16 -22.89 -13.27 -4.42
N CYS A 17 -21.80 -12.70 -4.96
CA CYS A 17 -21.34 -12.88 -6.33
C CYS A 17 -20.46 -14.14 -6.54
N SER A 18 -20.50 -15.13 -5.62
CA SER A 18 -19.84 -16.44 -5.70
C SER A 18 -18.31 -16.49 -5.50
N LEU A 19 -17.69 -15.40 -5.04
CA LEU A 19 -16.31 -15.47 -4.54
C LEU A 19 -16.30 -16.24 -3.21
N ARG A 20 -15.61 -17.38 -3.20
CA ARG A 20 -15.56 -18.28 -2.04
C ARG A 20 -14.48 -17.88 -1.04
N ASP A 21 -13.34 -17.41 -1.55
CA ASP A 21 -12.20 -17.04 -0.70
C ASP A 21 -11.30 -16.03 -1.41
N ILE A 22 -10.59 -15.23 -0.60
CA ILE A 22 -9.61 -14.25 -1.03
C ILE A 22 -8.36 -14.49 -0.19
N PHE A 23 -7.23 -14.85 -0.79
CA PHE A 23 -6.01 -15.06 -0.02
C PHE A 23 -5.29 -13.75 0.34
N ILE A 24 -5.33 -12.77 -0.57
CA ILE A 24 -4.62 -11.49 -0.41
C ILE A 24 -5.52 -10.35 -0.89
N ALA A 25 -5.69 -9.33 -0.06
CA ALA A 25 -6.37 -8.08 -0.42
C ALA A 25 -5.40 -6.90 -0.28
N CYS A 26 -5.19 -6.16 -1.37
CA CYS A 26 -4.39 -4.94 -1.37
C CYS A 26 -5.29 -3.71 -1.20
N VAL A 27 -5.11 -2.94 -0.14
CA VAL A 27 -5.91 -1.74 0.16
C VAL A 27 -5.05 -0.48 0.24
N ASP A 28 -5.66 0.69 0.04
CA ASP A 28 -5.00 2.01 0.07
C ASP A 28 -4.85 2.58 1.50
N GLY A 29 -4.91 1.75 2.54
CA GLY A 29 -4.83 2.20 3.93
C GLY A 29 -6.06 2.95 4.45
N LEU A 30 -7.21 2.81 3.78
CA LEU A 30 -8.49 3.36 4.26
C LEU A 30 -8.89 2.70 5.58
N THR A 31 -9.23 3.53 6.57
CA THR A 31 -9.73 3.08 7.87
C THR A 31 -11.06 2.35 7.72
N GLY A 32 -11.21 1.17 8.33
CA GLY A 32 -12.44 0.38 8.27
C GLY A 32 -12.49 -0.65 7.14
N PHE A 33 -11.58 -0.58 6.16
CA PHE A 33 -11.50 -1.56 5.07
C PHE A 33 -10.90 -2.90 5.50
N PRO A 34 -9.74 -2.93 6.19
CA PRO A 34 -9.18 -4.18 6.71
C PRO A 34 -10.19 -4.93 7.59
N GLU A 35 -10.86 -4.21 8.49
CA GLU A 35 -11.82 -4.78 9.44
C GLU A 35 -13.06 -5.34 8.73
N ALA A 36 -13.55 -4.66 7.69
CA ALA A 36 -14.67 -5.14 6.87
C ALA A 36 -14.28 -6.39 6.05
N ILE A 37 -13.05 -6.45 5.52
CA ILE A 37 -12.55 -7.61 4.77
C ILE A 37 -12.41 -8.81 5.71
N GLU A 38 -11.78 -8.63 6.87
CA GLU A 38 -11.57 -9.70 7.86
C GLU A 38 -12.89 -10.24 8.42
N THR A 39 -13.93 -9.39 8.50
CA THR A 39 -15.28 -9.82 8.92
C THR A 39 -15.92 -10.79 7.93
N VAL A 40 -15.66 -10.61 6.62
CA VAL A 40 -16.29 -11.41 5.56
C VAL A 40 -15.39 -12.57 5.13
N PHE A 41 -14.07 -12.34 5.05
CA PHE A 41 -13.06 -13.30 4.62
C PHE A 41 -11.93 -13.37 5.68
N PRO A 42 -12.11 -14.16 6.76
CA PRO A 42 -11.20 -14.17 7.90
C PRO A 42 -9.82 -14.79 7.62
N GLN A 43 -9.66 -15.46 6.48
CA GLN A 43 -8.38 -16.03 6.05
C GLN A 43 -7.60 -15.10 5.10
N THR A 44 -8.18 -13.96 4.71
CA THR A 44 -7.53 -13.00 3.82
C THR A 44 -6.41 -12.27 4.52
N ARG A 45 -5.23 -12.24 3.90
CA ARG A 45 -4.14 -11.35 4.31
C ARG A 45 -4.36 -9.98 3.69
N VAL A 46 -4.61 -8.97 4.51
CA VAL A 46 -4.73 -7.59 4.07
C VAL A 46 -3.34 -6.95 4.05
N GLN A 47 -2.98 -6.34 2.92
CA GLN A 47 -1.72 -5.62 2.74
C GLN A 47 -1.96 -4.22 2.17
N LEU A 48 -1.03 -3.31 2.42
CA LEU A 48 -1.05 -2.01 1.74
C LEU A 48 -0.70 -2.17 0.27
N CYS A 49 -1.40 -1.43 -0.58
CA CYS A 49 -1.20 -1.49 -2.01
C CYS A 49 0.02 -0.67 -2.41
N ILE A 50 1.07 -1.36 -2.85
CA ILE A 50 2.31 -0.71 -3.27
C ILE A 50 2.15 0.33 -4.38
N VAL A 51 1.23 0.09 -5.32
CA VAL A 51 0.97 1.06 -6.39
C VAL A 51 0.46 2.37 -5.82
N HIS A 52 -0.37 2.31 -4.77
CA HIS A 52 -0.83 3.51 -4.09
C HIS A 52 0.30 4.16 -3.28
N LEU A 53 1.13 3.39 -2.57
CA LEU A 53 2.32 3.92 -1.86
C LEU A 53 3.22 4.70 -2.82
N VAL A 54 3.62 4.10 -3.95
CA VAL A 54 4.48 4.75 -4.96
C VAL A 54 3.82 6.01 -5.53
N ARG A 55 2.51 5.95 -5.84
CA ARG A 55 1.77 7.13 -6.35
C ARG A 55 1.70 8.25 -5.30
N ASN A 56 1.49 7.89 -4.03
CA ASN A 56 1.44 8.83 -2.91
C ASN A 56 2.81 9.50 -2.70
N SER A 57 3.91 8.74 -2.74
CA SER A 57 5.28 9.28 -2.68
C SER A 57 5.55 10.25 -3.84
N LEU A 58 5.28 9.84 -5.09
CA LEU A 58 5.59 10.64 -6.29
C LEU A 58 4.72 11.91 -6.43
N LYS A 59 3.60 12.01 -5.70
CA LYS A 59 2.74 13.20 -5.67
C LYS A 59 3.49 14.44 -5.19
N TYR A 60 4.42 14.26 -4.25
CA TYR A 60 5.18 15.36 -3.63
C TYR A 60 6.52 15.64 -4.33
N VAL A 61 6.85 14.87 -5.36
CA VAL A 61 8.15 14.94 -6.05
C VAL A 61 8.06 15.80 -7.30
N SER A 62 9.07 16.64 -7.50
CA SER A 62 9.19 17.48 -8.70
C SER A 62 9.26 16.62 -9.97
N TYR A 63 8.73 17.12 -11.10
CA TYR A 63 8.71 16.34 -12.34
C TYR A 63 10.11 15.87 -12.78
N LYS A 64 11.15 16.68 -12.49
CA LYS A 64 12.54 16.37 -12.83
C LYS A 64 13.07 15.13 -12.08
N ASP A 65 12.69 15.00 -10.82
CA ASP A 65 13.24 13.97 -9.92
C ASP A 65 12.38 12.69 -9.90
N ARG A 66 11.13 12.75 -10.36
CA ARG A 66 10.18 11.61 -10.35
C ARG A 66 10.75 10.33 -10.91
N LYS A 67 11.52 10.40 -12.00
CA LYS A 67 12.13 9.21 -12.62
C LYS A 67 13.19 8.58 -11.71
N ALA A 68 14.00 9.39 -11.05
CA ALA A 68 15.04 8.93 -10.14
C ALA A 68 14.42 8.34 -8.87
N VAL A 69 13.50 9.09 -8.24
CA VAL A 69 12.77 8.62 -7.05
C VAL A 69 12.03 7.30 -7.32
N ALA A 70 11.35 7.17 -8.46
CA ALA A 70 10.66 5.92 -8.81
C ALA A 70 11.63 4.74 -9.01
N ALA A 71 12.83 4.99 -9.54
CA ALA A 71 13.84 3.96 -9.70
C ALA A 71 14.40 3.49 -8.35
N ASP A 72 14.58 4.40 -7.39
CA ASP A 72 15.05 4.04 -6.06
C ASP A 72 13.95 3.35 -5.23
N LEU A 73 12.70 3.82 -5.29
CA LEU A 73 11.56 3.11 -4.69
C LEU A 73 11.43 1.68 -5.22
N LYS A 74 11.75 1.45 -6.50
CA LYS A 74 11.76 0.11 -7.10
C LYS A 74 12.78 -0.84 -6.47
N LYS A 75 13.88 -0.33 -5.93
CA LYS A 75 14.87 -1.16 -5.22
C LYS A 75 14.29 -1.69 -3.91
N VAL A 76 13.49 -0.89 -3.20
CA VAL A 76 12.84 -1.28 -1.94
C VAL A 76 11.92 -2.47 -2.16
N TYR A 77 10.97 -2.36 -3.09
CA TYR A 77 9.99 -3.43 -3.30
C TYR A 77 10.41 -4.52 -4.27
N GLY A 78 11.52 -4.31 -4.97
CA GLY A 78 12.15 -5.30 -5.83
C GLY A 78 13.19 -6.15 -5.11
N ALA A 79 13.44 -5.90 -3.82
CA ALA A 79 14.37 -6.67 -3.00
C ALA A 79 13.92 -8.13 -2.84
N ASN A 80 14.86 -9.06 -2.72
CA ASN A 80 14.56 -10.49 -2.60
C ASN A 80 14.30 -10.90 -1.15
N THR A 81 14.76 -10.09 -0.19
CA THR A 81 14.60 -10.34 1.23
C THR A 81 14.14 -9.08 1.96
N GLU A 82 13.51 -9.27 3.12
CA GLU A 82 13.10 -8.17 3.99
C GLU A 82 14.28 -7.29 4.41
N SER A 83 15.41 -7.89 4.76
CA SER A 83 16.63 -7.15 5.14
C SER A 83 17.21 -6.33 3.98
N GLU A 84 17.17 -6.83 2.74
CA GLU A 84 17.53 -6.05 1.56
C GLU A 84 16.56 -4.87 1.33
N ALA A 85 15.26 -5.09 1.55
CA ALA A 85 14.23 -4.05 1.42
C ALA A 85 14.41 -2.94 2.46
N GLU A 86 14.69 -3.31 3.72
CA GLU A 86 14.97 -2.38 4.81
C GLU A 86 16.22 -1.54 4.51
N GLN A 87 17.30 -2.17 4.05
CA GLN A 87 18.52 -1.47 3.69
C GLN A 87 18.27 -0.50 2.52
N ALA A 88 17.56 -0.92 1.48
CA ALA A 88 17.19 -0.06 0.37
C ALA A 88 16.28 1.11 0.80
N LEU A 89 15.43 0.91 1.81
CA LEU A 89 14.58 1.96 2.37
C LEU A 89 15.40 3.00 3.14
N VAL A 90 16.43 2.58 3.89
CA VAL A 90 17.38 3.48 4.55
C VAL A 90 18.12 4.33 3.52
N GLU A 91 18.69 3.70 2.49
CA GLU A 91 19.39 4.40 1.40
C GLU A 91 18.49 5.39 0.65
N PHE A 92 17.22 5.02 0.49
CA PHE A 92 16.21 5.91 -0.09
C PHE A 92 15.98 7.15 0.77
N GLY A 93 15.86 6.98 2.09
CA GLY A 93 15.71 8.09 3.04
C GLY A 93 16.92 9.02 3.03
N GLU A 94 18.14 8.46 3.05
CA GLU A 94 19.39 9.24 2.97
C GLU A 94 19.46 10.09 1.70
N SER A 95 18.95 9.58 0.59
CA SER A 95 18.99 10.26 -0.71
C SER A 95 17.93 11.35 -0.85
N TRP A 96 16.74 11.15 -0.26
CA TRP A 96 15.57 11.97 -0.61
C TRP A 96 14.88 12.67 0.56
N ASP A 97 15.08 12.28 1.82
CA ASP A 97 14.33 12.87 2.95
C ASP A 97 14.64 14.35 3.17
N GLN A 98 15.86 14.81 2.84
CA GLN A 98 16.23 16.21 2.94
C GLN A 98 15.41 17.10 1.99
N GLN A 99 15.14 16.62 0.77
CA GLN A 99 14.41 17.35 -0.26
C GLN A 99 12.90 17.08 -0.22
N TYR A 100 12.52 15.86 0.18
CA TYR A 100 11.16 15.34 0.15
C TYR A 100 10.83 14.57 1.45
N PRO A 101 10.69 15.26 2.61
CA PRO A 101 10.61 14.63 3.93
C PRO A 101 9.38 13.74 4.18
N THR A 102 8.43 13.69 3.24
CA THR A 102 7.18 12.95 3.35
C THR A 102 7.16 11.65 2.54
N ILE A 103 8.13 11.42 1.64
CA ILE A 103 8.00 10.36 0.63
C ILE A 103 8.45 8.98 1.12
N ALA A 104 9.32 8.92 2.14
CA ALA A 104 9.75 7.68 2.79
C ALA A 104 8.75 7.17 3.86
N LYS A 105 7.78 8.01 4.26
CA LYS A 105 6.74 7.68 5.27
C LYS A 105 5.41 7.20 4.66
N SER A 106 5.37 7.06 3.34
CA SER A 106 4.14 6.80 2.57
C SER A 106 3.71 5.36 2.63
#